data_AF-A0A1J3FHL0-F1
#
_entry.id   AF-A0A1J3FHL0-F1
#
_cell.length_a   1.000
_cell.length_b   1.000
_cell.length_c   1.000
_cell.angle_alpha   90.00
_cell.angle_beta   90.00
_cell.angle_gamma   90.00
#
_symmetry.space_group_name_H-M   'P 1'
#
loop_
_entity.id
_entity.type
_entity.pdbx_description
1 polymer ?
#
loop_
_entity_poly.entity_id
_entity_poly.type
_entity_poly.pdbx_seq_one_letter_code
_entity_poly.pdbx_strand_id
1 'polypeptide(L)'
;DQFKNLTLISGKPMQVWVDYDGLSHKIDVTMAPLTENKPRKPLVSAVRDLSSVIQQEMFVGFSSATGSLISEHYVLGWSFRVKGKAPPLALSNLPEFPELETPRINIGTLTPIQTIFLIVLLSLVLIFLLVFLVGVIARWRRKFAEELEDWETE
;
A
#
# COMPACT_ATOMS: atom_id res chain seq x y z
N ASP A 1 33.17 7.86 1.00
CA ASP A 1 32.09 7.23 1.78
C ASP A 1 30.85 8.12 1.88
N GLN A 2 30.05 8.16 0.82
CA GLN A 2 28.80 8.91 0.77
C GLN A 2 27.61 7.95 0.70
N PHE A 3 26.47 8.37 1.24
CA PHE A 3 25.24 7.61 1.07
C PHE A 3 24.75 7.74 -0.37
N LYS A 4 24.27 6.64 -0.94
CA LYS A 4 23.53 6.62 -2.19
C LYS A 4 22.03 6.62 -1.87
N ASN A 5 21.25 7.33 -2.67
CA ASN A 5 19.80 7.29 -2.55
C ASN A 5 19.29 5.88 -2.91
N LEU A 6 18.34 5.37 -2.12
CA LEU A 6 17.73 4.05 -2.29
C LEU A 6 16.21 4.17 -2.17
N THR A 7 15.50 3.88 -3.26
CA THR A 7 14.03 3.85 -3.26
C THR A 7 13.52 2.49 -2.78
N LEU A 8 13.05 2.43 -1.52
CA LEU A 8 12.56 1.19 -0.91
C LEU A 8 11.31 0.63 -1.58
N ILE A 9 10.44 1.51 -2.10
CA ILE A 9 9.22 1.14 -2.84
C ILE A 9 9.48 0.86 -4.33
N SER A 10 10.72 0.55 -4.72
CA SER A 10 11.06 0.30 -6.13
C SER A 10 10.59 -1.05 -6.66
N GLY A 11 10.11 -1.95 -5.78
CA GLY A 11 9.76 -3.33 -6.14
C GLY A 11 10.98 -4.21 -6.48
N LYS A 12 12.20 -3.67 -6.39
CA LYS A 12 13.42 -4.42 -6.69
C LYS A 12 13.91 -5.16 -5.44
N PRO A 13 14.41 -6.41 -5.58
CA PRO A 13 15.02 -7.13 -4.47
C PRO A 13 16.19 -6.36 -3.83
N MET A 14 16.18 -6.33 -2.50
CA MET A 14 17.23 -5.71 -1.68
C MET A 14 17.90 -6.77 -0.82
N GLN A 15 19.17 -6.58 -0.52
CA GLN A 15 19.89 -7.36 0.47
C GLN A 15 20.16 -6.51 1.70
N VAL A 16 19.92 -7.09 2.88
CA VAL A 16 20.14 -6.46 4.19
C VAL A 16 21.13 -7.30 4.98
N TRP A 17 22.09 -6.64 5.62
CA TRP A 17 22.98 -7.27 6.60
C TRP A 17 22.80 -6.59 7.94
N VAL A 18 22.63 -7.41 8.98
CA VAL A 18 22.56 -7.00 10.37
C VAL A 18 23.69 -7.69 11.11
N ASP A 19 24.67 -6.91 11.56
CA ASP A 19 25.80 -7.42 12.32
C ASP A 19 25.76 -6.87 13.75
N TYR A 20 25.97 -7.75 14.73
CA TYR A 20 26.22 -7.37 16.11
C TYR A 20 27.61 -7.85 16.52
N ASP A 21 28.45 -6.91 16.94
CA ASP A 21 29.74 -7.21 17.56
C ASP A 21 29.59 -7.21 19.07
N GLY A 22 29.73 -8.40 19.68
CA GLY A 22 29.60 -8.57 21.13
C GLY A 22 30.74 -7.98 21.96
N LEU A 23 31.88 -7.63 21.35
CA LEU A 23 33.00 -6.98 22.06
C LEU A 23 32.81 -5.46 22.13
N SER A 24 32.40 -4.84 21.02
CA SER A 24 32.15 -3.40 20.95
C SER A 24 30.69 -3.03 21.25
N HIS A 25 29.82 -4.02 21.48
CA HIS A 25 28.37 -3.86 21.63
C HIS A 25 27.73 -3.08 20.47
N LYS A 26 28.31 -3.18 19.28
CA LYS A 26 27.90 -2.36 18.13
C LYS A 26 26.99 -3.16 17.20
N ILE A 27 25.85 -2.55 16.88
CA ILE A 27 24.88 -3.02 15.89
C ILE A 27 25.06 -2.17 14.64
N ASP A 28 25.39 -2.81 13.53
CA ASP A 28 25.46 -2.16 12.22
C ASP A 28 24.43 -2.80 11.26
N VAL A 29 23.61 -1.96 10.63
CA VAL A 29 22.68 -2.36 9.59
C VAL A 29 23.10 -1.73 8.27
N THR A 30 23.32 -2.56 7.27
CA THR A 30 23.62 -2.13 5.89
C THR A 30 22.56 -2.70 4.95
N MET A 31 22.31 -1.98 3.85
CA MET A 31 21.34 -2.39 2.84
C MET A 31 21.81 -1.92 1.46
N ALA A 32 21.56 -2.74 0.44
CA ALA A 32 21.83 -2.41 -0.95
C ALA A 32 20.89 -3.20 -1.89
N PRO A 33 20.73 -2.79 -3.16
CA PRO A 33 20.13 -3.66 -4.18
C PRO A 33 20.83 -5.02 -4.22
N LEU A 34 20.09 -6.09 -4.53
CA LEU A 34 20.59 -7.47 -4.48
C LEU A 34 21.86 -7.71 -5.33
N THR A 35 22.05 -6.94 -6.41
CA THR A 35 23.20 -7.04 -7.32
C THR A 35 24.41 -6.21 -6.91
N GLU A 36 24.29 -5.38 -5.86
CA GLU A 36 25.38 -4.54 -5.37
C GLU A 36 26.11 -5.16 -4.17
N ASN A 37 27.40 -4.83 -4.03
CA ASN A 37 28.19 -5.24 -2.87
C ASN A 37 27.74 -4.54 -1.59
N LYS A 38 27.94 -5.21 -0.45
CA LYS A 38 27.70 -4.64 0.88
C LYS A 38 28.39 -3.27 1.03
N PRO A 39 27.65 -2.18 1.31
CA PRO A 39 28.23 -0.88 1.52
C PRO A 39 29.16 -0.85 2.74
N ARG A 40 30.25 -0.05 2.67
CA ARG A 40 31.17 0.14 3.80
C ARG A 40 30.55 0.97 4.93
N LYS A 41 29.70 1.93 4.57
CA LYS A 41 29.03 2.81 5.53
C LYS A 41 27.65 2.21 5.89
N PRO A 42 27.40 1.89 7.17
CA PRO A 42 26.09 1.39 7.59
C PRO A 42 25.01 2.47 7.47
N LEU A 43 23.80 2.04 7.16
CA LEU A 43 22.61 2.89 7.16
C LEU A 43 22.22 3.26 8.59
N VAL A 44 22.29 2.29 9.50
CA VAL A 44 22.04 2.47 10.94
C VAL A 44 23.22 1.89 11.71
N SER A 45 23.71 2.63 12.71
CA SER A 45 24.75 2.17 13.62
C SER A 45 24.41 2.58 15.05
N ALA A 46 24.48 1.66 16.00
CA ALA A 46 24.19 1.93 17.41
C ALA A 46 25.09 1.09 18.33
N VAL A 47 25.53 1.67 19.45
CA VAL A 47 26.28 0.95 20.50
C VAL A 47 25.33 0.65 21.64
N ARG A 48 24.92 -0.61 21.80
CA ARG A 48 23.98 -1.08 22.82
C ARG A 48 24.36 -2.48 23.27
N ASP A 49 24.53 -2.64 24.58
CA ASP A 49 24.72 -3.96 25.15
C ASP A 49 23.40 -4.73 25.19
N LEU A 50 23.35 -5.83 24.45
CA LEU A 50 22.19 -6.70 24.34
C LEU A 50 22.19 -7.83 25.39
N SER A 51 23.19 -7.90 26.27
CA SER A 51 23.34 -8.96 27.30
C SER A 51 22.12 -9.12 28.21
N SER A 52 21.40 -8.03 28.47
CA SER A 52 20.19 -8.03 29.30
C SER A 52 18.92 -8.52 28.57
N VAL A 53 18.95 -8.56 27.24
CA VAL A 53 17.79 -8.89 26.39
C VAL A 53 17.95 -10.27 25.76
N ILE A 54 19.16 -10.61 25.32
CA ILE A 54 19.47 -11.87 24.64
C ILE A 54 19.64 -12.97 25.68
N GLN A 55 18.76 -13.96 25.63
CA GLN A 55 18.80 -15.13 26.49
C GLN A 55 19.66 -16.24 25.87
N GLN A 56 19.92 -17.30 26.64
CA GLN A 56 20.71 -18.45 26.20
C GLN A 56 20.09 -19.15 24.98
N GLU A 57 18.76 -19.24 24.94
CA GLU A 57 18.00 -19.82 23.85
C GLU A 57 16.96 -18.81 23.37
N MET A 58 16.96 -18.55 22.07
CA MET A 58 16.00 -17.65 21.44
C MET A 58 15.70 -18.10 20.01
N PHE A 59 14.55 -17.65 19.50
CA PHE A 59 14.19 -17.81 18.10
C PHE A 59 14.57 -16.56 17.31
N VAL A 60 14.98 -16.77 16.06
CA VAL A 60 15.28 -15.70 15.12
C VAL A 60 14.41 -15.92 13.89
N GLY A 61 13.84 -14.85 13.36
CA GLY A 61 12.97 -14.91 12.19
C GLY A 61 12.59 -13.53 11.71
N PHE A 62 11.59 -13.50 10.85
CA PHE A 62 11.08 -12.28 10.24
C PHE A 62 9.64 -12.04 10.71
N SER A 63 9.28 -10.76 10.80
CA SER A 63 7.92 -10.32 11.02
C SER A 63 7.69 -9.10 10.12
N SER A 64 6.50 -9.02 9.55
CA SER A 64 6.07 -7.90 8.70
C SER A 64 4.61 -7.59 8.97
N ALA A 65 4.22 -6.35 8.67
CA ALA A 65 2.86 -5.88 8.76
C ALA A 65 2.61 -4.89 7.63
N THR A 66 1.38 -4.83 7.13
CA THR A 66 0.94 -3.81 6.19
C THR A 66 0.30 -2.65 6.94
N GLY A 67 0.55 -1.43 6.46
CA GLY A 67 -0.03 -0.20 6.99
C GLY A 67 -0.99 0.43 6.00
N SER A 68 -0.93 1.75 5.85
CA SER A 68 -1.78 2.50 4.90
C SER A 68 -1.54 2.16 3.42
N LEU A 69 -0.40 1.53 3.10
CA LEU A 69 -0.05 1.08 1.76
C LEU A 69 -0.12 -0.44 1.71
N ILE A 70 -0.72 -0.97 0.64
CA ILE A 70 -0.67 -2.40 0.32
C ILE A 70 0.78 -2.74 -0.04
N SER A 71 1.38 -3.66 0.70
CA SER A 71 2.75 -4.10 0.47
C SER A 71 2.87 -5.58 0.76
N GLU A 72 3.47 -6.31 -0.17
CA GLU A 72 3.83 -7.70 0.02
C GLU A 72 5.28 -7.78 0.48
N HIS A 73 5.55 -8.70 1.42
CA HIS A 73 6.85 -8.83 2.07
C HIS A 73 7.40 -10.24 1.81
N TYR A 74 8.39 -10.34 0.93
CA TYR A 74 9.00 -11.61 0.54
C TYR A 74 10.43 -11.73 1.05
N VAL A 75 10.75 -12.89 1.63
CA VAL A 75 12.13 -13.27 1.97
C VAL A 75 12.60 -14.29 0.94
N LEU A 76 13.42 -13.85 -0.02
CA LEU A 76 13.93 -14.72 -1.08
C LEU A 76 14.98 -15.72 -0.55
N GLY A 77 15.71 -15.34 0.49
CA GLY A 77 16.69 -16.19 1.14
C GLY A 77 17.34 -15.47 2.32
N TRP A 78 17.86 -16.25 3.26
CA TRP A 78 18.53 -15.73 4.44
C TRP A 78 19.61 -16.70 4.93
N SER A 79 20.58 -16.14 5.63
CA SER A 79 21.70 -16.85 6.22
C SER A 79 21.98 -16.24 7.58
N PHE A 80 22.17 -17.09 8.58
CA PHE A 80 22.32 -16.67 9.96
C PHE A 80 23.46 -17.44 10.63
N ARG A 81 24.24 -16.74 11.46
CA ARG A 81 25.27 -17.36 12.28
C ARG A 81 25.47 -16.56 13.57
N VAL A 82 25.59 -17.29 14.68
CA VAL A 82 26.02 -16.78 15.97
C VAL A 82 27.52 -17.07 16.14
N LYS A 83 28.28 -16.16 16.77
CA LYS A 83 29.73 -16.30 16.99
C LYS A 83 30.54 -16.48 15.68
N GLY A 84 30.28 -15.62 14.71
CA GLY A 84 31.03 -15.60 13.46
C GLY A 84 30.27 -14.86 12.36
N LYS A 85 30.82 -14.88 11.14
CA LYS A 85 30.17 -14.29 9.97
C LYS A 85 29.21 -15.29 9.35
N ALA A 86 27.99 -14.86 9.07
CA ALA A 86 27.03 -15.67 8.32
C ALA A 86 27.59 -16.03 6.93
N PRO A 87 27.39 -17.27 6.44
CA PRO A 87 27.74 -17.64 5.08
C PRO A 87 27.11 -16.68 4.06
N PRO A 88 27.80 -16.30 2.98
CA PRO A 88 27.21 -15.49 1.92
C PRO A 88 26.07 -16.26 1.25
N LEU A 89 25.03 -15.53 0.82
CA LEU A 89 23.94 -16.11 0.04
C LEU A 89 24.43 -16.42 -1.37
N ALA A 90 24.10 -17.61 -1.86
CA ALA A 90 24.27 -17.94 -3.27
C ALA A 90 23.19 -17.22 -4.08
N LEU A 91 23.46 -15.98 -4.47
CA LEU A 91 22.48 -15.10 -5.13
C LEU A 91 21.90 -15.71 -6.43
N SER A 92 22.69 -16.53 -7.12
CA SER A 92 22.27 -17.27 -8.33
C SER A 92 21.21 -18.35 -8.07
N ASN A 93 21.08 -18.80 -6.82
CA ASN A 93 20.18 -19.88 -6.43
C ASN A 93 18.92 -19.35 -5.72
N LEU A 94 18.81 -18.03 -5.57
CA LEU A 94 17.61 -17.42 -4.99
C LEU A 94 16.45 -17.58 -5.99
N PRO A 95 15.23 -17.82 -5.49
CA PRO A 95 14.05 -17.81 -6.34
C PRO A 95 13.95 -16.44 -7.02
N GLU A 96 13.53 -16.45 -8.28
CA GLU A 96 13.19 -15.21 -8.96
C GLU A 96 12.05 -14.54 -8.21
N PHE A 97 12.21 -13.25 -7.94
CA PHE A 97 11.12 -12.46 -7.43
C PHE A 97 10.04 -12.48 -8.51
N PRO A 98 8.79 -12.88 -8.19
CA PRO A 98 7.72 -12.79 -9.16
C PRO A 98 7.70 -11.32 -9.60
N GLU A 99 7.97 -11.07 -10.88
CA GLU A 99 7.72 -9.74 -11.43
C GLU A 99 6.28 -9.46 -11.04
N LEU A 100 6.09 -8.45 -10.19
CA LEU A 100 4.80 -7.89 -9.94
C LEU A 100 4.36 -7.39 -11.32
N GLU A 101 3.70 -8.26 -12.07
CA GLU A 101 2.58 -7.87 -12.90
C GLU A 101 1.71 -7.12 -11.92
N THR A 102 1.96 -5.82 -11.79
CA THR A 102 1.00 -4.91 -11.19
C THR A 102 -0.29 -5.35 -11.87
N PRO A 103 -1.29 -5.86 -11.15
CA PRO A 103 -2.58 -6.00 -11.80
C PRO A 103 -2.78 -4.58 -12.27
N ARG A 104 -2.78 -4.38 -13.59
CA ARG A 104 -3.46 -3.24 -14.15
C ARG A 104 -4.85 -3.50 -13.66
N ILE A 105 -5.17 -2.97 -12.47
CA ILE A 105 -6.53 -2.74 -12.11
C ILE A 105 -6.88 -1.73 -13.19
N ASN A 106 -7.34 -2.24 -14.32
CA ASN A 106 -8.24 -1.54 -15.19
C ASN A 106 -9.48 -1.34 -14.32
N ILE A 107 -9.37 -0.47 -13.30
CA ILE A 107 -10.47 0.37 -12.87
C ILE A 107 -10.76 1.08 -14.17
N GLY A 108 -11.67 0.51 -14.96
CA GLY A 108 -11.85 0.89 -16.35
C GLY A 108 -11.93 2.40 -16.36
N THR A 109 -10.83 3.04 -16.77
CA THR A 109 -10.77 4.49 -16.83
C THR A 109 -11.68 4.76 -18.00
N LEU A 110 -12.94 5.04 -17.66
CA LEU A 110 -13.95 5.41 -18.63
C LEU A 110 -13.28 6.49 -19.47
N THR A 111 -13.19 6.25 -20.78
CA THR A 111 -12.56 7.24 -21.65
C THR A 111 -13.28 8.58 -21.44
N PRO A 112 -12.62 9.73 -21.69
CA PRO A 112 -13.25 11.03 -21.47
C PRO A 112 -14.66 11.14 -22.09
N ILE A 113 -14.88 10.44 -23.20
CA ILE A 113 -16.16 10.30 -23.90
C ILE A 113 -17.19 9.54 -23.05
N GLN A 114 -16.83 8.38 -22.48
CA GLN A 114 -17.72 7.59 -21.63
C GLN A 114 -18.09 8.33 -20.34
N THR A 115 -17.16 9.07 -19.74
CA THR A 115 -17.46 9.92 -18.57
C THR A 115 -18.43 11.05 -18.91
N ILE A 116 -18.25 11.73 -20.04
CA ILE A 116 -19.15 12.81 -20.49
C ILE A 116 -20.55 12.24 -20.76
N PHE A 117 -20.65 11.10 -21.43
CA PHE A 117 -21.92 10.45 -21.72
C PHE A 117 -22.70 10.10 -20.43
N LEU A 118 -22.03 9.54 -19.43
CA LEU A 118 -22.63 9.23 -18.12
C LEU A 118 -23.14 10.48 -17.39
N ILE A 119 -22.37 11.56 -17.40
CA ILE A 119 -22.76 12.83 -16.76
C ILE A 119 -24.00 13.41 -17.45
N VAL A 120 -24.03 13.41 -18.79
CA VAL A 120 -25.18 13.89 -19.57
C VAL A 120 -26.41 13.02 -19.31
N LEU A 121 -26.26 11.70 -19.29
CA LEU A 121 -27.36 10.77 -19.02
C LEU A 121 -27.95 10.98 -17.61
N LEU A 122 -27.10 11.08 -16.58
CA LEU A 122 -27.53 11.35 -15.20
C LEU A 122 -28.25 12.70 -15.07
N SER A 123 -27.77 13.71 -15.79
CA SER A 123 -28.39 15.04 -15.81
C SER A 123 -29.79 15.01 -16.43
N LEU A 124 -29.96 14.28 -17.54
CA LEU A 124 -31.26 14.11 -18.20
C LEU A 124 -32.26 13.35 -17.31
N VAL A 125 -31.81 12.29 -16.64
CA VAL A 125 -32.65 11.54 -15.70
C VAL A 125 -33.09 12.43 -14.52
N LEU A 126 -32.17 13.24 -13.96
CA LEU A 126 -32.49 14.16 -12.88
C LEU A 126 -33.53 15.21 -13.32
N ILE A 127 -33.36 15.82 -14.50
CA ILE A 127 -34.32 16.79 -15.05
C ILE A 127 -35.70 16.14 -15.24
N PHE A 128 -35.74 14.93 -15.80
CA PHE A 128 -36.98 14.19 -15.99
C PHE A 128 -37.71 13.94 -14.66
N LEU A 129 -36.98 13.51 -13.63
CA LEU A 129 -37.54 13.29 -12.29
C LEU A 129 -38.09 14.59 -11.67
N LEU A 130 -37.41 15.72 -11.85
CA LEU A 130 -37.89 17.02 -11.37
C LEU A 130 -39.17 17.46 -12.09
N VAL A 131 -39.23 17.34 -13.42
CA VAL A 131 -40.44 17.67 -14.20
C VAL A 131 -41.60 16.77 -13.80
N PHE A 132 -41.34 15.48 -13.62
CA PHE A 132 -42.35 14.52 -13.16
C PHE A 132 -42.87 14.90 -11.76
N LEU A 133 -41.98 15.21 -10.82
CA LEU A 133 -42.34 15.62 -9.46
C LEU A 133 -43.20 16.89 -9.46
N VAL A 134 -42.80 17.92 -10.22
CA VAL A 134 -43.57 19.16 -10.38
C VAL A 134 -44.94 18.88 -10.99
N GLY A 135 -45.01 18.01 -12.01
CA GLY A 135 -46.27 17.59 -12.63
C GLY A 135 -47.21 16.87 -11.65
N VAL A 136 -46.68 15.98 -10.81
CA VAL A 136 -47.44 15.31 -9.75
C VAL A 136 -47.97 16.32 -8.73
N ILE A 137 -47.12 17.24 -8.27
CA ILE A 137 -47.51 18.28 -7.30
C ILE A 137 -48.58 19.21 -7.88
N ALA A 138 -48.42 19.65 -9.13
CA ALA A 138 -49.39 20.50 -9.80
C ALA A 138 -50.74 19.79 -9.98
N ARG A 139 -50.73 18.50 -10.34
CA ARG A 139 -51.95 17.69 -10.46
C ARG A 139 -52.64 17.50 -9.12
N TRP A 140 -51.88 17.26 -8.05
CA TRP A 140 -52.41 17.19 -6.69
C TRP A 140 -53.07 18.51 -6.29
N ARG A 141 -52.42 19.65 -6.51
CA ARG A 141 -52.97 20.97 -6.19
C ARG A 141 -54.26 21.28 -6.95
N ARG A 142 -54.37 20.91 -8.23
CA ARG A 142 -55.60 21.12 -9.01
C ARG A 142 -56.79 20.34 -8.45
N LYS A 143 -56.58 19.05 -8.12
CA LYS A 143 -57.63 18.22 -7.51
C LYS A 143 -58.15 18.79 -6.18
N PHE A 144 -57.25 19.26 -5.31
CA PHE A 144 -57.65 19.87 -4.03
C PHE A 144 -58.26 21.27 -4.19
N ALA A 145 -57.99 21.98 -5.29
CA ALA A 145 -58.62 23.28 -5.56
C ALA A 145 -60.08 23.13 -5.99
N GLU A 146 -60.38 22.13 -6.83
CA GLU A 146 -61.76 21.78 -7.22
C GLU A 146 -62.61 21.41 -5.99
N GLU A 147 -62.03 20.67 -5.03
CA GLU A 147 -62.72 20.26 -3.80
C GLU A 147 -62.92 21.40 -2.77
N LEU A 148 -62.18 22.51 -2.91
CA LEU A 148 -62.30 23.69 -2.04
C LEU A 148 -63.35 24.68 -2.57
N GLU A 149 -63.53 24.81 -3.89
CA GLU A 149 -64.61 25.59 -4.51
C GLU A 149 -66.01 25.00 -4.20
N ASP A 150 -66.14 23.68 -4.19
CA ASP A 150 -67.39 22.99 -3.83
C ASP A 150 -67.76 23.16 -2.34
N TRP A 151 -66.78 23.44 -1.45
CA TRP A 151 -67.01 23.71 -0.03
C TRP A 151 -67.38 25.17 0.28
N GLU A 152 -67.06 26.13 -0.60
CA GLU A 152 -67.43 27.54 -0.43
C GLU A 152 -68.85 27.85 -0.91
N THR A 153 -69.53 26.88 -1.54
CA THR A 153 -70.83 27.04 -2.17
C THR A 153 -72.00 26.41 -1.40
N GLU A 154 -71.78 25.88 -0.19
CA GLU A 154 -72.82 25.47 0.78
C GLU A 154 -73.00 26.45 1.96
#